data_AF-A0A7J4V7U1-F1
#
_entry.id   AF-A0A7J4V7U1-F1
#
_cell.length_a   1.000
_cell.length_b   1.000
_cell.length_c   1.000
_cell.angle_alpha   90.00
_cell.angle_beta   90.00
_cell.angle_gamma   90.00
#
_symmetry.space_group_name_H-M   'P 1'
#
loop_
_entity.id
_entity.type
_entity.pdbx_description
1 polymer ?
#
loop_
_entity_poly.entity_id
_entity_poly.type
_entity_poly.pdbx_seq_one_letter_code
_entity_poly.pdbx_strand_id
1 'polypeptide(L)'
;MNIKKNRSLLDYNTFGVESVAAHYLKITEEDEIQEALRYVEKNRVGFLVLGGGSNILFTSPKLNKAILHIQTKGIEITEDKPETMTIDCAAGENWDDLVAFSVEHGLGGIENMSMIPGTVGAAPIQNIGAYGQELKDTFESARVFFLDDKKIKEIGYEDCRFGYRDSIFKNGLKGKALILGVRLKLKKHPKLNFNYKGVR
;
A
#
# COMPACT_ATOMS: atom_id res chain seq x y z
N MET A 1 13.58 -6.56 14.29
CA MET A 1 13.59 -5.22 13.66
C MET A 1 14.99 -4.69 13.31
N ASN A 2 15.19 -4.25 12.05
CA ASN A 2 16.45 -3.67 11.54
C ASN A 2 16.37 -2.13 11.49
N ILE A 3 17.11 -1.45 12.38
CA ILE A 3 17.13 0.02 12.50
C ILE A 3 18.45 0.56 11.98
N LYS A 4 18.38 1.50 11.02
CA LYS A 4 19.55 2.22 10.48
C LYS A 4 19.43 3.70 10.79
N LYS A 5 20.53 4.33 11.21
CA LYS A 5 20.62 5.79 11.39
C LYS A 5 21.24 6.42 10.15
N ASN A 6 20.88 7.68 9.86
CA ASN A 6 21.42 8.46 8.74
C ASN A 6 21.40 7.69 7.41
N ARG A 7 20.26 7.06 7.08
CA ARG A 7 20.10 6.24 5.89
C ARG A 7 19.76 7.13 4.69
N SER A 8 20.54 7.03 3.61
CA SER A 8 20.19 7.63 2.32
C SER A 8 18.86 7.07 1.83
N LEU A 9 18.01 7.97 1.33
CA LEU A 9 16.71 7.69 0.73
C LEU A 9 16.73 7.74 -0.80
N LEU A 10 17.91 7.91 -1.40
CA LEU A 10 18.08 8.01 -2.87
C LEU A 10 17.42 6.84 -3.59
N ASP A 11 17.67 5.62 -3.14
CA ASP A 11 17.10 4.40 -3.73
C ASP A 11 15.68 4.06 -3.22
N TYR A 12 15.08 4.96 -2.43
CA TYR A 12 13.79 4.77 -1.76
C TYR A 12 12.74 5.79 -2.20
N ASN A 13 13.00 6.50 -3.29
CA ASN A 13 12.03 7.32 -3.99
C ASN A 13 12.30 7.30 -5.49
N THR A 14 11.25 7.14 -6.30
CA THR A 14 11.42 7.01 -7.76
C THR A 14 11.80 8.31 -8.46
N PHE A 15 11.70 9.46 -7.77
CA PHE A 15 12.26 10.71 -8.27
C PHE A 15 13.79 10.72 -8.25
N GLY A 16 14.44 9.87 -7.46
CA GLY A 16 15.89 9.89 -7.28
C GLY A 16 16.40 11.16 -6.58
N VAL A 17 15.58 11.78 -5.72
CA VAL A 17 16.02 12.94 -4.93
C VAL A 17 16.85 12.46 -3.75
N GLU A 18 18.00 13.11 -3.56
CA GLU A 18 18.83 12.91 -2.38
C GLU A 18 18.15 13.42 -1.12
N SER A 19 18.00 12.54 -0.14
CA SER A 19 17.57 12.88 1.20
C SER A 19 18.09 11.82 2.17
N VAL A 20 18.26 12.19 3.44
CA VAL A 20 18.74 11.30 4.49
C VAL A 20 17.72 11.21 5.61
N ALA A 21 17.27 10.00 5.93
CA ALA A 21 16.47 9.72 7.11
C ALA A 21 17.34 9.65 8.35
N ALA A 22 16.98 10.40 9.40
CA ALA A 22 17.63 10.30 10.70
C ALA A 22 17.52 8.87 11.27
N HIS A 23 16.34 8.25 11.09
CA HIS A 23 16.08 6.87 11.46
C HIS A 23 15.33 6.17 10.33
N TYR A 24 15.75 4.96 10.00
CA TYR A 24 15.11 4.10 9.00
C TYR A 24 14.86 2.74 9.62
N LEU A 25 13.60 2.32 9.62
CA LEU A 25 13.12 1.07 10.20
C LEU A 25 12.49 0.26 9.06
N LYS A 26 13.10 -0.87 8.70
CA LYS A 26 12.50 -1.83 7.77
C LYS A 26 11.57 -2.74 8.58
N ILE A 27 10.30 -2.80 8.20
CA ILE A 27 9.26 -3.62 8.82
C ILE A 27 8.94 -4.75 7.86
N THR A 28 9.34 -5.97 8.20
CA THR A 28 9.07 -7.18 7.39
C THR A 28 7.97 -8.05 7.96
N GLU A 29 7.66 -7.89 9.25
CA GLU A 29 6.60 -8.62 9.94
C GLU A 29 5.66 -7.63 10.65
N GLU A 30 4.39 -7.99 10.82
CA GLU A 30 3.39 -7.08 11.41
C GLU A 30 3.62 -6.80 12.91
N ASP A 31 4.18 -7.77 13.63
CA ASP A 31 4.51 -7.65 15.04
C ASP A 31 5.60 -6.59 15.31
N GLU A 32 6.46 -6.32 14.32
CA GLU A 32 7.47 -5.26 14.37
C GLU A 32 6.86 -3.85 14.38
N ILE A 33 5.59 -3.66 13.98
CA ILE A 33 4.96 -2.34 13.93
C ILE A 33 4.88 -1.71 15.32
N GLN A 34 4.48 -2.48 16.33
CA GLN A 34 4.41 -1.96 17.69
C GLN A 34 5.81 -1.65 18.23
N GLU A 35 6.82 -2.46 17.89
CA GLU A 35 8.21 -2.21 18.25
C GLU A 35 8.73 -0.91 17.60
N ALA A 36 8.41 -0.70 16.33
CA ALA A 36 8.76 0.51 15.58
C ALA A 36 8.11 1.76 16.19
N LEU A 37 6.82 1.69 16.55
CA LEU A 37 6.11 2.79 17.20
C LEU A 37 6.70 3.09 18.59
N ARG A 38 7.02 2.08 19.40
CA ARG A 38 7.72 2.26 20.68
C ARG A 38 9.08 2.92 20.50
N TYR A 39 9.83 2.55 19.45
CA TYR A 39 11.11 3.19 19.13
C TYR A 39 10.92 4.67 18.81
N VAL A 40 9.95 5.00 17.96
CA VAL A 40 9.61 6.38 17.57
C VAL A 40 9.21 7.21 18.78
N GLU A 41 8.32 6.68 19.64
CA GLU A 41 7.90 7.32 20.90
C GLU A 41 9.10 7.56 21.84
N LYS A 42 9.93 6.53 22.08
CA LYS A 42 11.11 6.61 22.96
C LYS A 42 12.12 7.67 22.50
N ASN A 43 12.32 7.79 21.19
CA ASN A 43 13.26 8.76 20.61
C ASN A 43 12.62 10.14 20.38
N ARG A 44 11.32 10.31 20.67
CA ARG A 44 10.57 11.56 20.48
C ARG A 44 10.70 12.14 19.07
N VAL A 45 10.72 11.26 18.06
CA VAL A 45 10.76 11.64 16.65
C VAL A 45 9.39 11.43 16.03
N GLY A 46 9.01 12.27 15.07
CA GLY A 46 7.88 11.95 14.19
C GLY A 46 8.25 10.83 13.22
N PHE A 47 7.26 10.24 12.54
CA PHE A 47 7.52 9.25 11.51
C PHE A 47 6.80 9.52 10.20
N LEU A 48 7.22 8.82 9.16
CA LEU A 48 6.62 8.76 7.84
C LEU A 48 6.59 7.29 7.41
N VAL A 49 5.42 6.83 6.93
CA VAL A 49 5.28 5.50 6.36
C VAL A 49 5.70 5.54 4.90
N LEU A 50 6.48 4.55 4.48
CA LEU A 50 6.99 4.42 3.13
C LEU A 50 6.63 3.03 2.58
N GLY A 51 6.01 3.00 1.40
CA GLY A 51 5.92 1.81 0.55
C GLY A 51 7.07 1.80 -0.45
N GLY A 52 6.78 1.75 -1.75
CA GLY A 52 7.82 1.79 -2.81
C GLY A 52 8.39 3.18 -3.13
N GLY A 53 7.90 4.25 -2.50
CA GLY A 53 8.39 5.62 -2.77
C GLY A 53 8.07 6.16 -4.17
N SER A 54 7.08 5.59 -4.86
CA SER A 54 6.70 5.96 -6.23
C SER A 54 5.87 7.24 -6.36
N ASN A 55 5.42 7.78 -5.22
CA ASN A 55 4.51 8.92 -5.16
C ASN A 55 4.84 9.83 -3.97
N ILE A 56 6.13 10.05 -3.76
CA ILE A 56 6.65 10.93 -2.71
C ILE A 56 7.75 11.82 -3.25
N LEU A 57 7.76 13.07 -2.81
CA LEU A 57 8.84 14.02 -3.06
C LEU A 57 9.44 14.44 -1.73
N PHE A 58 10.70 14.11 -1.50
CA PHE A 58 11.44 14.62 -0.35
C PHE A 58 11.91 16.04 -0.65
N THR A 59 11.50 17.00 0.19
CA THR A 59 11.79 18.43 -0.01
C THR A 59 12.89 18.96 0.91
N SER A 60 13.51 18.08 1.69
CA SER A 60 14.62 18.41 2.59
C SER A 60 15.76 17.41 2.40
N PRO A 61 17.03 17.86 2.39
CA PRO A 61 18.19 16.96 2.33
C PRO A 61 18.31 16.06 3.56
N LYS A 62 17.69 16.45 4.69
CA LYS A 62 17.65 15.66 5.92
C LYS A 62 16.26 15.64 6.52
N LEU A 63 15.74 14.44 6.76
CA LEU A 63 14.48 14.21 7.46
C LEU A 63 14.76 13.89 8.92
N ASN A 64 14.37 14.81 9.80
CA ASN A 64 14.35 14.59 11.25
C ASN A 64 13.10 13.77 11.65
N LYS A 65 12.87 12.66 10.96
CA LYS A 65 11.77 11.71 11.17
C LYS A 65 12.28 10.28 11.02
N ALA A 66 11.57 9.35 11.63
CA ALA A 66 11.71 7.93 11.34
C ALA A 66 10.98 7.58 10.04
N ILE A 67 11.63 6.81 9.17
CA ILE A 67 10.99 6.16 8.04
C ILE A 67 10.59 4.76 8.46
N LEU A 68 9.29 4.48 8.45
CA LEU A 68 8.73 3.14 8.62
C LEU A 68 8.51 2.56 7.23
N HIS A 69 9.47 1.78 6.74
CA HIS A 69 9.40 1.18 5.41
C HIS A 69 8.71 -0.17 5.50
N ILE A 70 7.47 -0.24 5.01
CA ILE A 70 6.62 -1.44 5.03
C ILE A 70 7.06 -2.38 3.91
N GLN A 71 7.49 -3.57 4.31
CA GLN A 71 8.05 -4.62 3.46
C GLN A 71 7.49 -5.99 3.84
N THR A 72 6.31 -6.02 4.48
CA THR A 72 5.55 -7.24 4.77
C THR A 72 5.13 -7.92 3.47
N LYS A 73 5.11 -9.26 3.48
CA LYS A 73 4.86 -10.10 2.30
C LYS A 73 3.78 -11.14 2.61
N GLY A 74 3.14 -11.63 1.58
CA GLY A 74 2.06 -12.62 1.66
C GLY A 74 0.90 -12.26 0.75
N ILE A 75 0.51 -13.23 -0.07
CA ILE A 75 -0.73 -13.24 -0.84
C ILE A 75 -1.42 -14.55 -0.49
N GLU A 76 -2.64 -14.48 0.04
CA GLU A 76 -3.43 -15.63 0.45
C GLU A 76 -4.78 -15.62 -0.24
N ILE A 77 -5.19 -16.75 -0.82
CA ILE A 77 -6.55 -16.93 -1.32
C ILE A 77 -7.44 -17.27 -0.13
N THR A 78 -8.30 -16.34 0.26
CA THR A 78 -9.18 -16.48 1.43
C THR A 78 -10.56 -17.02 1.05
N GLU A 79 -10.97 -16.87 -0.21
CA GLU A 79 -12.20 -17.46 -0.71
C GLU A 79 -12.08 -17.82 -2.20
N ASP A 80 -12.48 -19.05 -2.55
CA ASP A 80 -12.59 -19.52 -3.92
C ASP A 80 -14.06 -19.87 -4.23
N LYS A 81 -14.70 -19.04 -5.06
CA LYS A 81 -16.06 -19.23 -5.56
C LYS A 81 -16.05 -19.53 -7.07
N PRO A 82 -17.17 -20.04 -7.64
CA PRO A 82 -17.26 -20.31 -9.07
C PRO A 82 -16.91 -19.12 -9.97
N GLU A 83 -17.36 -17.92 -9.62
CA GLU A 83 -17.21 -16.71 -10.46
C GLU A 83 -16.09 -15.76 -9.97
N THR A 84 -15.72 -15.86 -8.70
CA THR A 84 -14.83 -14.89 -8.05
C THR A 84 -13.82 -15.57 -7.15
N MET A 85 -12.68 -14.92 -6.95
CA MET A 85 -11.69 -15.30 -5.96
C MET A 85 -11.36 -14.09 -5.10
N THR A 86 -11.36 -14.27 -3.78
CA THR A 86 -10.96 -13.24 -2.83
C THR A 86 -9.55 -13.52 -2.35
N ILE A 87 -8.70 -12.50 -2.38
CA ILE A 87 -7.31 -12.57 -1.97
C ILE A 87 -6.98 -11.51 -0.91
N ASP A 88 -6.24 -11.90 0.10
CA ASP A 88 -5.65 -11.02 1.11
C ASP A 88 -4.18 -10.81 0.76
N CYS A 89 -3.77 -9.55 0.63
CA CYS A 89 -2.43 -9.17 0.20
C CYS A 89 -1.77 -8.26 1.25
N ALA A 90 -0.55 -8.59 1.66
CA ALA A 90 0.21 -7.79 2.61
C ALA A 90 0.59 -6.43 2.02
N ALA A 91 0.64 -5.39 2.86
CA ALA A 91 0.85 -4.00 2.43
C ALA A 91 2.20 -3.74 1.75
N GLY A 92 3.23 -4.54 2.05
CA GLY A 92 4.55 -4.44 1.43
C GLY A 92 4.68 -5.21 0.12
N GLU A 93 3.62 -5.87 -0.37
CA GLU A 93 3.67 -6.50 -1.69
C GLU A 93 3.84 -5.47 -2.80
N ASN A 94 4.64 -5.83 -3.81
CA ASN A 94 4.74 -4.99 -5.00
C ASN A 94 3.42 -5.09 -5.76
N TRP A 95 2.90 -3.93 -6.18
CA TRP A 95 1.62 -3.89 -6.87
C TRP A 95 1.64 -4.64 -8.22
N ASP A 96 2.67 -4.47 -9.03
CA ASP A 96 2.74 -5.11 -10.35
C ASP A 96 2.97 -6.61 -10.23
N ASP A 97 3.75 -7.06 -9.24
CA ASP A 97 3.89 -8.49 -8.94
C ASP A 97 2.52 -9.11 -8.54
N LEU A 98 1.66 -8.37 -7.82
CA LEU A 98 0.29 -8.80 -7.51
C LEU A 98 -0.58 -8.86 -8.78
N VAL A 99 -0.44 -7.91 -9.71
CA VAL A 99 -1.15 -7.95 -10.99
C VAL A 99 -0.70 -9.18 -11.78
N ALA A 100 0.60 -9.43 -11.89
CA ALA A 100 1.14 -10.63 -12.55
C ALA A 100 0.60 -11.92 -11.92
N PHE A 101 0.64 -12.01 -10.58
CA PHE A 101 0.04 -13.12 -9.83
C PHE A 101 -1.44 -13.33 -10.23
N SER A 102 -2.24 -12.27 -10.29
CA SER A 102 -3.66 -12.39 -10.63
C SER A 102 -3.87 -12.95 -12.05
N VAL A 103 -3.09 -12.47 -13.02
CA VAL A 103 -3.16 -12.91 -14.42
C VAL A 103 -2.72 -14.38 -14.55
N GLU A 104 -1.65 -14.79 -13.86
CA GLU A 104 -1.17 -16.17 -13.84
C GLU A 104 -2.21 -17.15 -13.26
N HIS A 105 -3.05 -16.68 -12.34
CA HIS A 105 -4.15 -17.46 -11.76
C HIS A 105 -5.47 -17.36 -12.55
N GLY A 106 -5.45 -16.74 -13.74
CA GLY A 106 -6.64 -16.55 -14.57
C GLY A 106 -7.67 -15.60 -13.97
N LEU A 107 -7.25 -14.71 -13.08
CA LEU A 107 -8.08 -13.71 -12.44
C LEU A 107 -7.98 -12.38 -13.18
N GLY A 108 -9.11 -11.67 -13.29
CA GLY A 108 -9.15 -10.30 -13.79
C GLY A 108 -9.91 -9.36 -12.85
N GLY A 109 -9.77 -8.08 -13.14
CA GLY A 109 -10.22 -6.96 -12.33
C GLY A 109 -9.12 -5.98 -11.91
N ILE A 110 -7.84 -6.28 -12.20
CA ILE A 110 -6.71 -5.37 -11.92
C ILE A 110 -5.67 -5.33 -13.05
N GLU A 111 -5.90 -6.01 -14.17
CA GLU A 111 -4.99 -6.09 -15.32
C GLU A 111 -4.73 -4.72 -15.96
N ASN A 112 -5.72 -3.82 -15.96
CA ASN A 112 -5.58 -2.45 -16.44
C ASN A 112 -4.70 -1.59 -15.52
N MET A 113 -4.25 -2.12 -14.38
CA MET A 113 -3.35 -1.46 -13.45
C MET A 113 -1.96 -2.10 -13.42
N SER A 114 -1.62 -2.94 -14.41
CA SER A 114 -0.25 -3.43 -14.60
C SER A 114 0.73 -2.26 -14.79
N MET A 115 1.97 -2.48 -14.37
CA MET A 115 3.11 -1.56 -14.38
C MET A 115 2.94 -0.32 -13.49
N ILE A 116 1.88 -0.22 -12.69
CA ILE A 116 1.79 0.84 -11.67
C ILE A 116 2.84 0.56 -10.57
N PRO A 117 3.81 1.47 -10.35
CA PRO A 117 4.83 1.25 -9.34
C PRO A 117 4.29 1.53 -7.93
N GLY A 118 4.81 0.79 -6.96
CA GLY A 118 4.50 1.00 -5.54
C GLY A 118 4.12 -0.30 -4.87
N THR A 119 3.46 -0.18 -3.72
CA THR A 119 3.04 -1.35 -2.94
C THR A 119 1.54 -1.42 -2.78
N VAL A 120 1.05 -2.62 -2.51
CA VAL A 120 -0.36 -2.91 -2.23
C VAL A 120 -0.92 -2.00 -1.12
N GLY A 121 -0.18 -1.76 -0.05
CA GLY A 121 -0.63 -0.89 1.04
C GLY A 121 -0.74 0.59 0.66
N ALA A 122 -0.05 1.03 -0.39
CA ALA A 122 -0.15 2.39 -0.90
C ALA A 122 -1.30 2.57 -1.90
N ALA A 123 -1.76 1.48 -2.54
CA ALA A 123 -2.79 1.50 -3.57
C ALA A 123 -4.12 2.17 -3.11
N PRO A 124 -4.66 1.89 -1.91
CA PRO A 124 -5.88 2.54 -1.43
C PRO A 124 -5.72 4.02 -1.14
N ILE A 125 -4.51 4.51 -0.83
CA ILE A 125 -4.30 5.90 -0.39
C ILE A 125 -4.80 6.88 -1.44
N GLN A 126 -4.49 6.62 -2.71
CA GLN A 126 -4.93 7.45 -3.82
C GLN A 126 -5.87 6.72 -4.77
N ASN A 127 -6.53 5.62 -4.36
CA ASN A 127 -7.39 4.85 -5.27
C ASN A 127 -6.75 4.70 -6.66
N ILE A 128 -5.62 4.00 -6.72
CA ILE A 128 -4.84 3.90 -7.95
C ILE A 128 -5.74 3.47 -9.11
N GLY A 129 -5.41 3.91 -10.32
CA GLY A 129 -6.21 3.57 -11.47
C GLY A 129 -5.51 3.96 -12.76
N ALA A 130 -5.66 3.13 -13.76
CA ALA A 130 -5.14 3.33 -15.10
C ALA A 130 -6.09 2.68 -16.11
N TYR A 131 -6.02 3.15 -17.36
CA TYR A 131 -6.76 2.56 -18.47
C TYR A 131 -8.27 2.33 -18.21
N GLY A 132 -8.91 3.26 -17.49
CA GLY A 132 -10.35 3.23 -17.23
C GLY A 132 -10.80 2.27 -16.11
N GLN A 133 -9.87 1.77 -15.29
CA GLN A 133 -10.16 0.98 -14.08
C GLN A 133 -9.50 1.65 -12.87
N GLU A 134 -10.14 1.52 -11.70
CA GLU A 134 -9.63 1.99 -10.41
C GLU A 134 -9.64 0.84 -9.38
N LEU A 135 -8.79 0.94 -8.35
CA LEU A 135 -8.70 -0.06 -7.28
C LEU A 135 -10.05 -0.34 -6.64
N LYS A 136 -10.86 0.71 -6.44
CA LYS A 136 -12.20 0.60 -5.86
C LYS A 136 -13.10 -0.42 -6.58
N ASP A 137 -12.85 -0.70 -7.86
CA ASP A 137 -13.67 -1.62 -8.65
C ASP A 137 -13.52 -3.09 -8.25
N THR A 138 -12.46 -3.43 -7.49
CA THR A 138 -12.17 -4.78 -6.96
C THR A 138 -11.87 -4.80 -5.46
N PHE A 139 -11.81 -3.65 -4.81
CA PHE A 139 -11.52 -3.53 -3.38
C PHE A 139 -12.69 -4.02 -2.52
N GLU A 140 -12.40 -4.87 -1.52
CA GLU A 140 -13.38 -5.30 -0.53
C GLU A 140 -13.14 -4.63 0.83
N SER A 141 -11.92 -4.73 1.36
CA SER A 141 -11.54 -4.11 2.63
C SER A 141 -10.02 -3.86 2.73
N ALA A 142 -9.63 -3.03 3.70
CA ALA A 142 -8.25 -2.90 4.12
C ALA A 142 -8.12 -3.27 5.60
N ARG A 143 -7.10 -4.03 5.95
CA ARG A 143 -6.69 -4.26 7.34
C ARG A 143 -5.81 -3.11 7.79
N VAL A 144 -6.20 -2.43 8.87
CA VAL A 144 -5.64 -1.14 9.25
C VAL A 144 -5.28 -1.12 10.74
N PHE A 145 -4.05 -0.74 11.04
CA PHE A 145 -3.61 -0.45 12.40
C PHE A 145 -3.89 1.01 12.76
N PHE A 146 -4.72 1.24 13.77
CA PHE A 146 -5.07 2.56 14.28
C PHE A 146 -4.08 3.00 15.36
N LEU A 147 -3.57 4.22 15.24
CA LEU A 147 -2.50 4.73 16.12
C LEU A 147 -2.99 5.19 17.49
N ASP A 148 -4.26 5.59 17.59
CA ASP A 148 -4.88 6.12 18.80
C ASP A 148 -5.17 5.01 19.82
N ASP A 149 -5.79 3.91 19.40
CA ASP A 149 -6.16 2.79 20.26
C ASP A 149 -5.25 1.57 20.13
N LYS A 150 -4.27 1.63 19.21
CA LYS A 150 -3.31 0.56 18.91
C LYS A 150 -3.99 -0.76 18.50
N LYS A 151 -5.16 -0.69 17.88
CA LYS A 151 -5.92 -1.86 17.41
C LYS A 151 -5.86 -2.00 15.89
N ILE A 152 -5.96 -3.25 15.46
CA ILE A 152 -6.18 -3.59 14.06
C ILE A 152 -7.69 -3.67 13.83
N LYS A 153 -8.17 -3.01 12.78
CA LYS A 153 -9.57 -3.05 12.34
C LYS A 153 -9.61 -3.18 10.82
N GLU A 154 -10.69 -3.75 10.31
CA GLU A 154 -10.99 -3.71 8.88
C GLU A 154 -11.76 -2.43 8.56
N ILE A 155 -11.42 -1.81 7.43
CA ILE A 155 -12.19 -0.72 6.82
C ILE A 155 -12.74 -1.25 5.50
N GLY A 156 -14.06 -1.36 5.39
CA GLY A 156 -14.73 -1.81 4.18
C GLY A 156 -14.72 -0.76 3.07
N TYR A 157 -15.13 -1.17 1.87
CA TYR A 157 -15.24 -0.31 0.69
C TYR A 157 -15.93 1.03 0.95
N GLU A 158 -17.13 1.03 1.54
CA GLU A 158 -17.94 2.25 1.75
C GLU A 158 -17.22 3.25 2.68
N ASP A 159 -16.55 2.74 3.73
CA ASP A 159 -15.83 3.56 4.69
C ASP A 159 -14.51 4.12 4.13
N CYS A 160 -13.97 3.50 3.07
CA CYS A 160 -12.78 4.01 2.39
C CYS A 160 -13.03 5.32 1.64
N ARG A 161 -14.29 5.64 1.32
CA ARG A 161 -14.72 6.89 0.65
C ARG A 161 -13.86 7.18 -0.58
N PHE A 162 -13.71 6.19 -1.45
CA PHE A 162 -12.88 6.34 -2.64
C PHE A 162 -13.43 7.42 -3.58
N GLY A 163 -12.53 8.26 -4.06
CA GLY A 163 -12.78 9.24 -5.11
C GLY A 163 -11.68 9.17 -6.17
N TYR A 164 -11.75 10.06 -7.16
CA TYR A 164 -10.67 10.18 -8.14
C TYR A 164 -9.39 10.66 -7.45
N ARG A 165 -8.39 9.78 -7.39
CA ARG A 165 -7.12 10.02 -6.68
C ARG A 165 -7.26 10.33 -5.19
N ASP A 166 -8.31 9.80 -4.56
CA ASP A 166 -8.71 10.19 -3.20
C ASP A 166 -9.28 9.04 -2.37
N SER A 167 -9.13 9.14 -1.06
CA SER A 167 -9.65 8.18 -0.08
C SER A 167 -9.69 8.79 1.32
N ILE A 168 -10.33 8.10 2.26
CA ILE A 168 -10.27 8.45 3.68
C ILE A 168 -8.84 8.41 4.23
N PHE A 169 -7.95 7.55 3.69
CA PHE A 169 -6.56 7.39 4.13
C PHE A 169 -5.70 8.62 3.81
N LYS A 170 -5.99 9.30 2.70
CA LYS A 170 -5.35 10.55 2.32
C LYS A 170 -5.89 11.75 3.12
N ASN A 171 -7.10 11.62 3.65
CA ASN A 171 -7.83 12.69 4.33
C ASN A 171 -8.00 12.38 5.82
N GLY A 172 -9.19 11.91 6.24
CA GLY A 172 -9.57 11.79 7.65
C GLY A 172 -8.66 10.90 8.51
N LEU A 173 -8.01 9.90 7.90
CA LEU A 173 -7.10 8.97 8.56
C LEU A 173 -5.61 9.26 8.31
N LYS A 174 -5.29 10.37 7.61
CA LYS A 174 -3.90 10.75 7.36
C LYS A 174 -3.14 10.92 8.67
N GLY A 175 -2.08 10.13 8.85
CA GLY A 175 -1.24 10.16 10.05
C GLY A 175 -1.91 9.58 11.30
N LYS A 176 -3.05 8.89 11.16
CA LYS A 176 -3.77 8.22 12.26
C LYS A 176 -3.81 6.70 12.12
N ALA A 177 -3.43 6.18 10.96
CA ALA A 177 -3.60 4.78 10.61
C ALA A 177 -2.48 4.29 9.67
N LEU A 178 -2.21 2.99 9.73
CA LEU A 178 -1.31 2.28 8.82
C LEU A 178 -2.08 1.14 8.13
N ILE A 179 -2.01 1.07 6.81
CA ILE A 179 -2.56 -0.05 6.06
C ILE A 179 -1.59 -1.23 6.19
N LEU A 180 -2.09 -2.37 6.67
CA LEU A 180 -1.34 -3.61 6.88
C LEU A 180 -1.51 -4.60 5.73
N GLY A 181 -2.68 -4.56 5.09
CA GLY A 181 -3.00 -5.37 3.94
C GLY A 181 -4.30 -4.94 3.29
N VAL A 182 -4.55 -5.45 2.09
CA VAL A 182 -5.74 -5.16 1.29
C VAL A 182 -6.37 -6.48 0.87
N ARG A 183 -7.70 -6.55 0.96
CA ARG A 183 -8.51 -7.63 0.43
C ARG A 183 -9.11 -7.20 -0.91
N LEU A 184 -8.85 -8.00 -1.94
CA LEU A 184 -9.39 -7.81 -3.29
C LEU A 184 -10.30 -8.96 -3.67
N LYS A 185 -11.40 -8.64 -4.35
CA LYS A 185 -12.30 -9.61 -4.96
C LYS A 185 -12.18 -9.55 -6.47
N LEU A 186 -11.53 -10.58 -7.03
CA LEU A 186 -11.22 -10.70 -8.45
C LEU A 186 -12.19 -11.66 -9.14
N LYS A 187 -12.26 -11.57 -10.47
CA LYS A 187 -13.19 -12.36 -11.31
C LYS A 187 -12.44 -13.45 -12.07
N LYS A 188 -13.00 -14.65 -12.14
CA LYS A 188 -12.47 -15.76 -12.96
C LYS A 188 -12.85 -15.65 -14.44
N HIS A 189 -13.93 -14.92 -14.72
CA HIS A 189 -14.40 -14.62 -16.07
C HIS A 189 -14.56 -13.10 -16.25
N PRO A 190 -13.45 -12.35 -16.32
CA PRO A 190 -13.52 -10.90 -16.38
C PRO A 190 -14.08 -10.41 -17.72
N LYS A 191 -14.96 -9.41 -17.66
CA LYS A 191 -15.26 -8.59 -18.84
C LYS A 191 -14.13 -7.58 -19.01
N LEU A 192 -13.28 -7.82 -20.01
CA LEU A 192 -12.11 -6.98 -20.29
C LEU A 192 -12.51 -5.54 -20.62
N ASN A 193 -11.72 -4.58 -20.11
CA ASN A 193 -11.98 -3.15 -20.27
C ASN A 193 -11.05 -2.53 -21.32
N PHE A 194 -11.57 -2.35 -22.53
CA PHE A 194 -10.88 -1.71 -23.67
C PHE A 194 -11.42 -0.30 -23.98
N ASN A 195 -12.03 0.36 -22.99
CA ASN A 195 -12.68 1.65 -23.19
C ASN A 195 -11.71 2.82 -23.18
N TYR A 196 -10.47 2.62 -22.73
CA TYR A 196 -9.45 3.66 -22.73
C TYR A 196 -8.78 3.79 -24.09
N LYS A 197 -8.55 5.04 -24.51
CA LYS A 197 -7.88 5.34 -25.77
C LYS A 197 -6.44 4.78 -25.75
N GLY A 198 -6.12 3.92 -26.70
CA GLY A 198 -4.80 3.27 -26.82
C GLY A 198 -4.74 1.83 -26.27
N VAL A 199 -5.87 1.27 -25.79
CA VAL A 199 -5.98 -0.12 -25.31
C VAL A 199 -6.77 -0.98 -26.32
N ARG A 200 -6.70 -0.64 -27.61
CA ARG A 200 -7.33 -1.37 -28.72
C ARG A 200 -6.34 -1.55 -29.85
#